data_AF-A0A399ZFU5-F1
#
_entry.id   AF-A0A399ZFU5-F1
#
_cell.length_a   1.000
_cell.length_b   1.000
_cell.length_c   1.000
_cell.angle_alpha   90.00
_cell.angle_beta   90.00
_cell.angle_gamma   90.00
#
_symmetry.space_group_name_H-M   'P 1'
#
loop_
_entity.id
_entity.type
_entity.pdbx_description
1 polymer ?
#
loop_
_entity_poly.entity_id
_entity_poly.type
_entity_poly.pdbx_seq_one_letter_code
_entity_poly.pdbx_strand_id
1 'polypeptide(L)'
;RQVNLQNAQELYELALSIDPRNRLAHARLGLIALDTLDFERAVKELELAYEADPRHRATIKGLGLAYVWLGQPDQAQVLLKQIPEAEIELFHAQDKWHKLKRPDLEEKAAAMLEQLKR
;
A
#
# COMPACT_ATOMS: atom_id res chain seq x y z
N ARG A 1 2.13 -15.30 12.77
CA ARG A 1 2.45 -14.02 12.08
C ARG A 1 1.99 -12.79 12.88
N GLN A 2 0.81 -12.78 13.50
CA GLN A 2 0.30 -11.63 14.28
C GLN A 2 1.25 -11.13 15.39
N VAL A 3 1.85 -12.03 16.18
CA VAL A 3 2.75 -11.67 17.31
C VAL A 3 3.99 -10.86 16.87
N ASN A 4 4.43 -10.96 15.61
CA ASN A 4 5.57 -10.19 15.12
C ASN A 4 5.15 -8.81 14.60
N LEU A 5 3.91 -8.66 14.12
CA LEU A 5 3.42 -7.41 13.53
C LEU A 5 3.14 -6.34 14.60
N GLN A 6 2.58 -6.71 15.75
CA GLN A 6 2.35 -5.77 16.86
C GLN A 6 3.67 -5.23 17.41
N ASN A 7 4.64 -6.10 17.67
CA ASN A 7 5.97 -5.68 18.11
C ASN A 7 6.66 -4.79 17.05
N ALA A 8 6.49 -5.10 15.76
CA ALA A 8 7.04 -4.26 14.71
C ALA A 8 6.37 -2.87 14.65
N GLN A 9 5.05 -2.81 14.80
CA GLN A 9 4.30 -1.55 14.81
C GLN A 9 4.75 -0.65 15.97
N GLU A 10 4.86 -1.19 17.19
CA GLU A 10 5.32 -0.45 18.37
C GLU A 10 6.73 0.12 18.19
N LEU A 11 7.64 -0.65 17.57
CA LEU A 11 9.00 -0.19 17.28
C LEU A 11 9.02 0.98 16.28
N TYR A 12 8.17 0.95 15.26
CA TYR A 12 8.08 2.05 14.30
C TYR A 12 7.38 3.27 14.89
N GLU A 13 6.38 3.09 15.75
CA GLU A 13 5.75 4.20 16.49
C GLU A 13 6.75 4.87 17.45
N LEU A 14 7.59 4.07 18.14
CA LEU A 14 8.69 4.61 18.95
C LEU A 14 9.71 5.36 18.09
N ALA A 15 10.07 4.83 16.92
CA ALA A 15 10.95 5.53 15.99
C ALA A 15 10.38 6.90 15.57
N LEU A 16 9.07 6.99 15.35
CA LEU A 16 8.38 8.25 15.05
C LEU A 16 8.31 9.22 16.24
N SER A 17 8.32 8.73 17.48
CA SER A 17 8.44 9.61 18.65
C SER A 17 9.81 10.29 18.74
N ILE A 18 10.85 9.70 18.14
CA ILE A 18 12.21 10.24 18.09
C ILE A 18 12.41 11.09 16.84
N ASP A 19 11.99 10.59 15.68
CA ASP A 19 12.03 11.27 14.40
C ASP A 19 10.66 11.18 13.71
N PRO A 20 9.80 12.20 13.87
CA PRO A 20 8.46 12.23 13.28
C PRO A 20 8.45 12.26 11.75
N ARG A 21 9.61 12.41 11.08
CA ARG A 21 9.72 12.41 9.61
C ARG A 21 10.44 11.16 9.10
N ASN A 22 10.61 10.15 9.95
CA ASN A 22 11.29 8.93 9.58
C ASN A 22 10.53 8.19 8.48
N ARG A 23 11.00 8.36 7.25
CA ARG A 23 10.43 7.73 6.05
C ARG A 23 10.22 6.24 6.20
N LEU A 24 11.21 5.53 6.76
CA LEU A 24 11.17 4.08 6.86
C LEU A 24 10.09 3.63 7.84
N ALA A 25 9.95 4.31 8.98
CA ALA A 25 8.92 4.01 9.97
C ALA A 25 7.52 4.19 9.38
N HIS A 26 7.25 5.34 8.76
CA HIS A 26 6.01 5.59 8.03
C HIS A 26 5.73 4.53 6.94
N ALA A 27 6.73 4.22 6.10
CA ALA A 27 6.55 3.21 5.06
C ALA A 27 6.20 1.83 5.64
N ARG A 28 6.82 1.44 6.75
CA ARG A 28 6.58 0.15 7.38
C ARG A 28 5.21 0.09 8.07
N LEU A 29 4.81 1.15 8.76
CA LEU A 29 3.47 1.26 9.34
C LEU A 29 2.38 1.18 8.28
N GLY A 30 2.57 1.85 7.14
CA GLY A 30 1.62 1.78 6.04
C GLY A 30 1.54 0.41 5.38
N LEU A 31 2.67 -0.31 5.24
CA LEU A 31 2.66 -1.70 4.77
C LEU A 31 1.96 -2.65 5.76
N ILE A 32 2.17 -2.46 7.06
CA ILE A 32 1.44 -3.21 8.10
C ILE A 32 -0.06 -2.94 7.98
N ALA A 33 -0.46 -1.67 7.80
CA ALA A 33 -1.85 -1.28 7.63
C ALA A 33 -2.49 -1.91 6.38
N LEU A 34 -1.75 -2.04 5.26
CA LEU A 34 -2.22 -2.80 4.09
C LEU A 34 -2.48 -4.28 4.41
N ASP A 35 -1.57 -4.92 5.16
CA ASP A 35 -1.70 -6.32 5.55
C ASP A 35 -2.89 -6.54 6.50
N THR A 36 -3.26 -5.53 7.30
CA THR A 36 -4.41 -5.55 8.21
C THR A 36 -5.69 -4.96 7.60
N LEU A 37 -5.68 -4.58 6.32
CA LEU A 37 -6.80 -3.99 5.58
C LEU A 37 -7.30 -2.64 6.12
N ASP A 38 -6.45 -1.91 6.84
CA ASP A 38 -6.68 -0.53 7.26
C ASP A 38 -6.13 0.40 6.17
N PHE A 39 -6.90 0.55 5.10
CA PHE A 39 -6.44 1.23 3.88
C PHE A 39 -6.32 2.75 4.08
N GLU A 40 -7.16 3.33 4.92
CA GLU A 40 -7.10 4.74 5.32
C GLU A 40 -5.78 5.04 6.03
N ARG A 41 -5.40 4.22 7.03
CA ARG A 41 -4.11 4.37 7.70
C ARG A 41 -2.96 4.08 6.75
N ALA A 42 -3.09 3.07 5.89
CA ALA A 42 -2.07 2.76 4.90
C ALA A 42 -1.74 3.96 4.01
N VAL A 43 -2.76 4.61 3.43
CA VAL A 43 -2.59 5.81 2.61
C VAL A 43 -1.92 6.90 3.42
N LYS A 44 -2.43 7.24 4.61
CA LYS A 44 -1.86 8.31 5.44
C LYS A 44 -0.37 8.10 5.74
N GLU A 45 0.02 6.91 6.19
CA GLU A 45 1.41 6.61 6.53
C GLU A 45 2.30 6.56 5.27
N LEU A 46 1.79 6.04 4.16
CA LEU A 46 2.56 5.94 2.91
C LEU A 46 2.69 7.29 2.20
N GLU A 47 1.74 8.21 2.36
CA GLU A 47 1.84 9.61 1.92
C GLU A 47 2.98 10.32 2.67
N LEU A 48 3.04 10.20 4.00
CA LEU A 48 4.14 10.77 4.79
C LEU A 48 5.50 10.19 4.39
N ALA A 49 5.56 8.88 4.12
CA ALA A 49 6.77 8.26 3.59
C ALA A 49 7.11 8.74 2.17
N TYR A 50 6.11 9.01 1.33
CA TYR A 50 6.28 9.50 -0.03
C TYR A 50 6.77 10.95 -0.03
N GLU A 51 6.23 11.81 0.83
CA GLU A 51 6.70 13.19 1.02
C GLU A 51 8.18 13.25 1.44
N ALA A 52 8.62 12.29 2.26
CA ALA A 52 10.01 12.22 2.70
C ALA A 52 10.99 11.75 1.61
N ASP A 53 10.57 10.84 0.71
CA ASP A 53 11.33 10.48 -0.50
C ASP A 53 10.39 10.04 -1.65
N PRO A 54 10.03 10.98 -2.54
CA PRO A 54 9.09 10.71 -3.62
C PRO A 54 9.61 9.74 -4.69
N ARG A 55 10.90 9.37 -4.63
CA ARG A 55 11.53 8.46 -5.60
C ARG A 55 11.71 7.05 -5.04
N HIS A 56 11.35 6.82 -3.78
CA HIS A 56 11.50 5.52 -3.15
C HIS A 56 10.50 4.52 -3.74
N ARG A 57 10.98 3.66 -4.63
CA ARG A 57 10.16 2.70 -5.41
C ARG A 57 9.20 1.86 -4.58
N ALA A 58 9.64 1.36 -3.41
CA ALA A 58 8.75 0.54 -2.57
C ALA A 58 7.65 1.37 -1.90
N THR A 59 7.90 2.66 -1.61
CA THR A 59 6.86 3.57 -1.09
C THR A 59 5.86 3.94 -2.17
N ILE A 60 6.33 4.26 -3.38
CA ILE A 60 5.47 4.52 -4.55
C ILE A 60 4.53 3.34 -4.79
N LYS A 61 5.09 2.11 -4.80
CA LYS A 61 4.31 0.89 -4.97
C LYS A 61 3.30 0.67 -3.85
N GLY A 62 3.74 0.78 -2.59
CA GLY A 62 2.87 0.62 -1.44
C GLY A 62 1.71 1.62 -1.47
N LEU A 63 2.00 2.90 -1.69
CA LEU A 63 0.99 3.97 -1.75
C LEU A 63 0.02 3.75 -2.91
N GLY A 64 0.53 3.38 -4.08
CA GLY A 64 -0.30 3.03 -5.24
C GLY A 64 -1.29 1.91 -4.93
N LEU A 65 -0.82 0.81 -4.32
CA LEU A 65 -1.70 -0.28 -3.88
C LEU A 65 -2.69 0.15 -2.79
N ALA A 66 -2.27 0.99 -1.85
CA ALA A 66 -3.15 1.53 -0.82
C ALA A 66 -4.30 2.35 -1.43
N TYR A 67 -4.01 3.19 -2.43
CA TYR A 67 -5.04 3.92 -3.17
C TYR A 67 -5.98 3.00 -3.95
N VAL A 68 -5.49 1.90 -4.55
CA VAL A 68 -6.37 0.89 -5.18
C VAL A 68 -7.38 0.37 -4.16
N TRP A 69 -6.91 -0.06 -2.99
CA TRP A 69 -7.77 -0.67 -1.99
C TRP A 69 -8.69 0.32 -1.28
N LEU A 70 -8.26 1.58 -1.13
CA LEU A 70 -9.10 2.67 -0.62
C LEU A 70 -10.18 3.09 -1.63
N GLY A 71 -10.04 2.73 -2.91
CA GLY A 71 -11.00 3.11 -3.96
C GLY A 71 -10.69 4.46 -4.60
N GLN A 72 -9.41 4.83 -4.66
CA GLN A 72 -8.88 6.04 -5.29
C GLN A 72 -8.04 5.69 -6.54
N PRO A 73 -8.68 5.16 -7.61
CA PRO A 73 -7.97 4.55 -8.73
C PRO A 73 -7.14 5.57 -9.55
N ASP A 74 -7.59 6.83 -9.66
CA ASP A 74 -6.85 7.85 -10.43
C ASP A 74 -5.49 8.15 -9.78
N GLN A 75 -5.45 8.27 -8.45
CA GLN A 75 -4.20 8.46 -7.69
C GLN A 75 -3.31 7.21 -7.76
N ALA A 76 -3.92 6.03 -7.68
CA ALA A 76 -3.20 4.77 -7.84
C ALA A 76 -2.54 4.67 -9.22
N GLN A 77 -3.25 5.01 -10.30
CA GLN A 77 -2.75 4.93 -11.67
C GLN A 77 -1.48 5.76 -11.87
N VAL A 78 -1.46 6.99 -11.37
CA VAL A 78 -0.30 7.90 -11.48
C VAL A 78 0.96 7.29 -10.85
N LEU A 79 0.82 6.62 -9.71
CA LEU A 79 1.95 5.99 -9.02
C LEU A 79 2.33 4.65 -9.63
N LEU A 80 1.35 3.79 -9.93
CA LEU A 80 1.58 2.42 -10.39
C LEU A 80 2.09 2.36 -11.83
N LYS A 81 1.84 3.37 -12.68
CA LYS A 81 2.49 3.48 -14.02
C LYS A 81 4.02 3.56 -13.94
N GLN A 82 4.58 3.92 -12.78
CA GLN A 82 6.03 3.95 -12.56
C GLN A 82 6.59 2.60 -12.08
N ILE A 83 5.74 1.60 -11.84
CA ILE A 83 6.10 0.32 -11.24
C ILE A 83 5.82 -0.80 -12.25
N PRO A 84 6.83 -1.28 -12.98
CA PRO A 84 6.68 -2.33 -13.99
C PRO A 84 6.01 -3.61 -13.47
N GLU A 85 6.22 -3.95 -12.19
CA GLU A 85 5.65 -5.16 -11.60
C GLU A 85 4.21 -4.98 -11.08
N ALA A 86 3.63 -3.78 -11.16
CA ALA A 86 2.31 -3.50 -10.59
C ALA A 86 1.20 -4.35 -11.22
N GLU A 87 1.25 -4.59 -12.53
CA GLU A 87 0.27 -5.43 -13.22
C GLU A 87 0.31 -6.88 -12.71
N ILE A 88 1.52 -7.45 -12.57
CA ILE A 88 1.70 -8.81 -12.05
C ILE A 88 1.22 -8.89 -10.60
N GLU A 89 1.53 -7.89 -9.77
CA GLU A 89 1.08 -7.84 -8.37
C GLU A 89 -0.43 -7.71 -8.24
N LEU A 90 -1.07 -6.87 -9.07
CA LEU A 90 -2.52 -6.72 -9.09
C LEU A 90 -3.22 -7.98 -9.58
N PHE A 91 -2.66 -8.68 -10.57
CA PHE A 91 -3.17 -9.97 -11.02
C PHE A 91 -3.13 -11.01 -9.90
N HIS A 92 -1.99 -11.11 -9.18
CA HIS A 92 -1.89 -11.99 -8.02
C HIS A 92 -2.84 -11.58 -6.89
N ALA A 93 -3.02 -10.27 -6.67
CA ALA A 93 -3.95 -9.76 -5.67
C ALA A 93 -5.40 -10.09 -6.04
N GLN A 94 -5.79 -9.96 -7.30
CA GLN A 94 -7.12 -10.34 -7.80
C GLN A 94 -7.42 -11.82 -7.50
N ASP A 95 -6.52 -12.74 -7.91
CA ASP A 95 -6.65 -14.17 -7.63
C ASP A 95 -6.71 -14.47 -6.11
N LYS A 96 -5.88 -13.78 -5.32
CA LYS A 96 -5.91 -13.89 -3.86
C LYS A 96 -7.27 -13.46 -3.29
N TRP A 97 -7.82 -12.32 -3.71
CA TRP A 97 -9.09 -11.81 -3.21
C TRP A 97 -10.28 -12.66 -3.63
N HIS A 98 -10.23 -13.21 -4.85
CA HIS A 98 -11.18 -14.22 -5.32
C HIS A 98 -11.23 -15.42 -4.39
N LYS A 99 -10.06 -16.01 -4.08
CA LYS A 99 -9.93 -17.16 -3.16
C LYS A 99 -10.41 -16.84 -1.74
N LEU A 100 -10.22 -15.60 -1.30
CA LEU A 100 -10.68 -15.11 0.00
C LEU A 100 -12.16 -14.67 0.01
N LYS A 101 -12.88 -14.80 -1.12
CA LYS A 101 -14.28 -14.38 -1.29
C LYS A 101 -14.50 -12.91 -0.92
N ARG A 102 -13.57 -12.05 -1.37
CA ARG A 102 -13.60 -10.59 -1.22
C ARG A 102 -13.86 -9.92 -2.57
N PRO A 103 -15.10 -9.99 -3.09
CA PRO A 103 -15.42 -9.43 -4.41
C PRO A 103 -15.17 -7.93 -4.47
N ASP A 104 -15.34 -7.22 -3.36
CA ASP A 104 -15.05 -5.79 -3.23
C ASP A 104 -13.60 -5.42 -3.54
N LEU A 105 -12.65 -6.29 -3.15
CA LEU A 105 -11.22 -6.08 -3.42
C LEU A 105 -10.81 -6.71 -4.77
N GLU A 106 -11.42 -7.82 -5.15
CA GLU A 106 -11.21 -8.44 -6.46
C GLU A 106 -11.57 -7.47 -7.60
N GLU A 107 -12.74 -6.82 -7.50
CA GLU A 107 -13.21 -5.84 -8.49
C GLU A 107 -12.28 -4.61 -8.57
N LYS A 108 -11.78 -4.12 -7.42
CA LYS A 108 -10.81 -3.02 -7.39
C LYS A 108 -9.50 -3.38 -8.10
N ALA A 109 -9.01 -4.60 -7.89
CA ALA A 109 -7.82 -5.11 -8.58
C ALA A 109 -8.04 -5.18 -10.10
N ALA A 110 -9.18 -5.75 -10.52
CA ALA A 110 -9.55 -5.88 -11.93
C ALA A 110 -9.69 -4.51 -12.62
N ALA A 111 -10.37 -3.56 -11.97
CA ALA A 111 -10.54 -2.21 -12.48
C ALA A 111 -9.19 -1.50 -12.67
N MET A 112 -8.28 -1.65 -11.70
CA MET A 112 -6.94 -1.07 -11.81
C MET A 112 -6.12 -1.70 -12.95
N LEU A 113 -6.19 -3.02 -13.14
CA LEU A 113 -5.53 -3.69 -14.27
C LEU A 113 -6.01 -3.14 -15.62
N GLU A 114 -7.32 -2.95 -15.78
CA GLU A 114 -7.88 -2.36 -17.00
C GLU A 114 -7.46 -0.90 -17.21
N GLN A 115 -7.29 -0.14 -16.13
CA GLN A 115 -6.79 1.24 -16.23
C GLN A 115 -5.29 1.31 -16.55
N LEU A 116 -4.45 0.38 -16.09
CA LEU A 116 -3.02 0.39 -16.39
C LEU A 116 -2.73 0.05 -17.87
N LYS A 117 -3.59 -0.75 -18.50
CA LYS A 117 -3.51 -1.07 -19.94
C LYS A 117 -3.87 0.11 -20.86
N ARG A 118 -4.47 1.18 -20.32
CA ARG A 118 -4.86 2.40 -21.05
C ARG A 118 -3.79 3.48 -20.98
#